data_AF-A0A528NHK7-F1
#
_entry.id   AF-A0A528NHK7-F1
#
_cell.length_a   1.000
_cell.length_b   1.000
_cell.length_c   1.000
_cell.angle_alpha   90.00
_cell.angle_beta   90.00
_cell.angle_gamma   90.00
#
_symmetry.space_group_name_H-M   'P 1'
#
loop_
_entity.id
_entity.type
_entity.pdbx_description
1 polymer ?
#
loop_
_entity_poly.entity_id
_entity_poly.type
_entity_poly.pdbx_seq_one_letter_code
_entity_poly.pdbx_strand_id
1 'polypeptide(L)'
;MLDALRTGTQIPPEIGLDPAQLAGKSQTEIADLIASALAPVDGTQDSEAARDSVSRSLSELLEADPTADLANLNSTQIDGVVEGYIAHDLAHRIELDVGKAVLDKADSYAEGVERLQEIKSYVRQEVARAFRARRGAQPMSRQNAASMSDAILRDTFDIFESYL
;
A
#
# COMPACT_ATOMS: atom_id res chain seq x y z
N MET A 1 -6.96 -11.25 -5.41
CA MET A 1 -5.86 -12.22 -5.34
C MET A 1 -5.73 -12.80 -3.93
N LEU A 2 -5.40 -12.02 -2.90
CA LEU A 2 -5.26 -12.54 -1.53
C LEU A 2 -6.52 -13.24 -1.02
N ASP A 3 -7.70 -12.68 -1.31
CA ASP A 3 -8.97 -13.35 -1.01
C ASP A 3 -9.10 -14.71 -1.73
N ALA A 4 -8.61 -14.82 -2.96
CA ALA A 4 -8.67 -16.06 -3.71
C ALA A 4 -7.72 -17.13 -3.15
N LEU A 5 -6.54 -16.73 -2.66
CA LEU A 5 -5.63 -17.60 -1.89
C LEU A 5 -6.35 -18.11 -0.63
N ARG A 6 -6.93 -17.20 0.16
CA ARG A 6 -7.67 -17.52 1.39
C ARG A 6 -8.83 -18.50 1.16
N THR A 7 -9.61 -18.30 0.10
CA THR A 7 -10.80 -19.13 -0.17
C THR A 7 -10.50 -20.36 -1.03
N GLY A 8 -9.26 -20.56 -1.45
CA GLY A 8 -8.88 -21.63 -2.39
C GLY A 8 -9.58 -21.53 -3.75
N THR A 9 -10.03 -20.33 -4.13
CA THR A 9 -10.66 -20.09 -5.44
C THR A 9 -9.61 -19.78 -6.48
N GLN A 10 -9.95 -19.99 -7.77
CA GLN A 10 -9.02 -19.76 -8.86
C GLN A 10 -8.54 -18.30 -8.89
N ILE A 11 -7.22 -18.11 -8.88
CA ILE A 11 -6.60 -16.81 -9.15
C ILE A 11 -6.69 -16.56 -10.66
N PRO A 12 -7.09 -15.35 -11.10
CA PRO A 12 -7.12 -15.03 -12.52
C PRO A 12 -5.73 -15.21 -13.17
N PRO A 13 -5.62 -15.89 -14.32
CA PRO A 13 -4.32 -16.20 -14.95
C PRO A 13 -3.42 -14.98 -15.21
N GLU A 14 -4.02 -13.81 -15.45
CA GLU A 14 -3.33 -12.55 -15.68
C GLU A 14 -2.52 -12.03 -14.48
N ILE A 15 -2.82 -12.50 -13.27
CA ILE A 15 -2.07 -12.17 -12.06
C ILE A 15 -0.73 -12.95 -12.02
N GLY A 16 -0.62 -14.07 -12.74
CA GLY A 16 0.63 -14.82 -12.87
C GLY A 16 1.09 -15.56 -11.60
N LEU A 17 0.23 -15.72 -10.59
CA LEU A 17 0.54 -16.44 -9.35
C LEU A 17 -0.15 -17.81 -9.33
N ASP A 18 0.64 -18.88 -9.26
CA ASP A 18 0.16 -20.24 -9.01
C ASP A 18 0.30 -20.58 -7.51
N PRO A 19 -0.80 -20.81 -6.78
CA PRO A 19 -0.76 -21.17 -5.35
C PRO A 19 0.12 -22.38 -5.04
N ALA A 20 0.27 -23.34 -5.97
CA ALA A 20 1.12 -24.50 -5.78
C ALA A 20 2.61 -24.13 -5.65
N GLN A 21 3.02 -23.00 -6.24
CA GLN A 21 4.40 -22.50 -6.15
C GLN A 21 4.74 -21.96 -4.76
N LEU A 22 3.75 -21.66 -3.92
CA LEU A 22 3.96 -21.15 -2.56
C LEU A 22 4.36 -22.26 -1.57
N ALA A 23 4.04 -23.52 -1.88
CA ALA A 23 4.29 -24.63 -0.97
C ALA A 23 5.79 -24.81 -0.68
N GLY A 24 6.15 -24.85 0.60
CA GLY A 24 7.53 -25.06 1.06
C GLY A 24 8.44 -23.84 0.96
N LYS A 25 7.91 -22.67 0.55
CA LYS A 25 8.64 -21.41 0.54
C LYS A 25 8.66 -20.74 1.91
N SER A 26 9.69 -19.94 2.16
CA SER A 26 9.73 -19.04 3.31
C SER A 26 8.70 -17.91 3.15
N GLN A 27 8.29 -17.28 4.26
CA GLN A 27 7.37 -16.14 4.22
C GLN A 27 7.95 -14.96 3.42
N THR A 28 9.27 -14.75 3.45
CA THR A 28 9.94 -13.75 2.60
C THR A 28 9.78 -14.07 1.11
N GLU A 29 10.03 -15.32 0.69
CA GLU A 29 9.84 -15.70 -0.71
C GLU A 29 8.36 -15.61 -1.15
N ILE A 30 7.42 -15.93 -0.26
CA ILE A 30 5.99 -15.78 -0.53
C ILE A 30 5.65 -14.30 -0.70
N ALA A 31 6.19 -13.42 0.15
CA ALA A 31 5.98 -11.98 0.03
C ALA A 31 6.48 -11.44 -1.32
N ASP A 32 7.67 -11.86 -1.76
CA ASP A 32 8.23 -11.45 -3.05
C ASP A 32 7.37 -11.91 -4.23
N LEU A 33 6.84 -13.14 -4.18
CA LEU A 33 5.94 -13.67 -5.21
C LEU A 33 4.61 -12.91 -5.25
N ILE A 34 4.03 -12.64 -4.08
CA ILE A 34 2.81 -11.83 -3.96
C ILE A 34 3.03 -10.42 -4.52
N ALA A 35 4.13 -9.76 -4.14
CA ALA A 35 4.45 -8.42 -4.61
C ALA A 35 4.66 -8.39 -6.13
N SER A 36 5.40 -9.36 -6.67
CA SER A 36 5.65 -9.47 -8.12
C SER A 36 4.38 -9.76 -8.93
N ALA A 37 3.42 -10.49 -8.36
CA ALA A 37 2.15 -10.78 -8.99
C ALA A 37 1.19 -9.58 -8.97
N LEU A 38 1.22 -8.76 -7.91
CA LEU A 38 0.36 -7.59 -7.77
C LEU A 38 0.88 -6.36 -8.53
N ALA A 39 2.21 -6.22 -8.63
CA ALA A 39 2.89 -5.15 -9.36
C ALA A 39 4.02 -5.76 -10.20
N PRO A 40 3.71 -6.27 -11.40
CA PRO A 40 4.69 -6.85 -12.30
C PRO A 40 5.77 -5.84 -12.71
N VAL A 41 7.01 -6.32 -12.88
CA VAL A 41 8.12 -5.48 -13.33
C VAL A 41 7.93 -5.11 -14.80
N ASP A 42 7.60 -3.85 -15.05
CA ASP A 42 7.52 -3.26 -16.39
C ASP A 42 8.59 -2.17 -16.62
N GLY A 43 9.40 -1.88 -15.59
CA GLY A 43 10.47 -0.87 -15.62
C GLY A 43 10.01 0.57 -15.38
N THR A 44 8.74 0.81 -15.07
CA THR A 44 8.23 2.13 -14.71
C THR A 44 8.45 2.43 -13.22
N GLN A 45 8.57 3.72 -12.88
CA GLN A 45 8.67 4.14 -11.48
C GLN A 45 7.41 3.79 -10.70
N ASP A 46 6.23 3.92 -11.32
CA ASP A 46 4.95 3.63 -10.70
C ASP A 46 4.84 2.14 -10.31
N SER A 47 5.24 1.23 -11.20
CA SER A 47 5.19 -0.22 -10.91
C SER A 47 6.19 -0.64 -9.83
N GLU A 48 7.41 -0.08 -9.84
CA GLU A 48 8.37 -0.35 -8.76
C GLU A 48 7.92 0.23 -7.41
N ALA A 49 7.29 1.42 -7.42
CA ALA A 49 6.72 2.03 -6.21
C ALA A 49 5.54 1.23 -5.65
N ALA A 50 4.66 0.74 -6.52
CA ALA A 50 3.55 -0.13 -6.12
C ALA A 50 4.07 -1.45 -5.53
N ARG A 51 5.11 -2.04 -6.13
CA ARG A 51 5.75 -3.25 -5.62
C ARG A 51 6.39 -3.05 -4.25
N ASP A 52 7.16 -1.97 -4.07
CA ASP A 52 7.74 -1.60 -2.78
C ASP A 52 6.65 -1.38 -1.71
N SER A 53 5.54 -0.74 -2.09
CA SER A 53 4.39 -0.52 -1.19
C SER A 53 3.74 -1.84 -0.73
N VAL A 54 3.58 -2.81 -1.63
CA VAL A 54 3.08 -4.15 -1.27
C VAL A 54 4.08 -4.88 -0.37
N SER A 55 5.37 -4.91 -0.74
CA SER A 55 6.41 -5.59 0.05
C SER A 55 6.49 -5.03 1.46
N ARG A 56 6.50 -3.71 1.63
CA ARG A 56 6.50 -3.07 2.97
C ARG A 56 5.28 -3.48 3.78
N SER A 57 4.11 -3.47 3.18
CA SER A 57 2.88 -3.83 3.89
C SER A 57 2.87 -5.29 4.35
N LEU A 58 3.41 -6.21 3.55
CA LEU A 58 3.56 -7.62 3.94
C LEU A 58 4.60 -7.80 5.04
N SER A 59 5.72 -7.06 4.97
CA SER A 59 6.73 -7.04 6.04
C SER A 59 6.15 -6.50 7.35
N GLU A 60 5.41 -5.40 7.31
CA GLU A 60 4.74 -4.81 8.48
C GLU A 60 3.74 -5.78 9.11
N LEU A 61 3.00 -6.55 8.29
CA LEU A 61 2.14 -7.62 8.79
C LEU A 61 2.95 -8.69 9.55
N LEU A 62 4.06 -9.16 8.98
CA LEU A 62 4.90 -10.18 9.60
C LEU A 62 5.61 -9.67 10.87
N GLU A 63 5.94 -8.38 10.92
CA GLU A 63 6.48 -7.75 12.14
C GLU A 63 5.43 -7.67 13.25
N ALA A 64 4.19 -7.32 12.91
CA ALA A 64 3.08 -7.23 13.86
C ALA A 64 2.54 -8.61 14.29
N ASP A 65 2.55 -9.59 13.38
CA ASP A 65 2.12 -10.96 13.58
C ASP A 65 3.13 -11.93 12.94
N PRO A 66 4.19 -12.32 13.68
CA PRO A 66 5.20 -13.27 13.19
C PRO A 66 4.66 -14.67 12.90
N THR A 67 3.41 -14.96 13.27
CA THR A 67 2.75 -16.25 13.02
C THR A 67 1.84 -16.22 11.79
N ALA A 68 1.70 -15.07 11.14
CA ALA A 68 0.91 -14.93 9.93
C ALA A 68 1.46 -15.84 8.82
N ASP A 69 0.54 -16.53 8.13
CA ASP A 69 0.85 -17.32 6.94
C ASP A 69 0.42 -16.54 5.71
N LEU A 70 1.38 -15.95 4.98
CA LEU A 70 1.09 -15.14 3.80
C LEU A 70 0.43 -15.95 2.66
N ALA A 71 0.55 -17.28 2.66
CA ALA A 71 -0.17 -18.14 1.73
C ALA A 71 -1.65 -18.33 2.09
N ASN A 72 -2.05 -17.99 3.33
CA ASN A 72 -3.39 -18.21 3.86
C ASN A 72 -3.81 -17.12 4.86
N LEU A 73 -3.76 -15.85 4.41
CA LEU A 73 -4.17 -14.72 5.23
C LEU A 73 -5.67 -14.78 5.55
N ASN A 74 -6.02 -14.50 6.80
CA ASN A 74 -7.41 -14.27 7.16
C ASN A 74 -7.88 -12.89 6.68
N SER A 75 -9.19 -12.64 6.69
CA SER A 75 -9.76 -11.39 6.17
C SER A 75 -9.23 -10.13 6.87
N THR A 76 -8.97 -10.19 8.17
CA THR A 76 -8.42 -9.04 8.91
C THR A 76 -6.97 -8.76 8.52
N GLN A 77 -6.16 -9.79 8.30
CA GLN A 77 -4.80 -9.65 7.80
C GLN A 77 -4.79 -9.13 6.35
N ILE A 78 -5.73 -9.60 5.50
CA ILE A 78 -5.91 -9.05 4.14
C ILE A 78 -6.25 -7.57 4.20
N ASP A 79 -7.22 -7.17 5.02
CA ASP A 79 -7.58 -5.75 5.17
C ASP A 79 -6.38 -4.91 5.64
N GLY A 80 -5.57 -5.42 6.57
CA GLY A 80 -4.34 -4.76 7.03
C GLY A 80 -3.30 -4.60 5.91
N VAL A 81 -3.12 -5.62 5.06
CA VAL A 81 -2.22 -5.54 3.90
C VAL A 81 -2.72 -4.53 2.86
N VAL A 82 -4.03 -4.48 2.62
CA VAL A 82 -4.62 -3.50 1.70
C VAL A 82 -4.49 -2.08 2.28
N GLU A 83 -4.71 -1.91 3.59
CA GLU A 83 -4.53 -0.63 4.29
C GLU A 83 -3.09 -0.12 4.16
N GLY A 84 -2.10 -0.96 4.51
CA GLY A 84 -0.68 -0.61 4.44
C GLY A 84 -0.22 -0.33 3.01
N TYR A 85 -0.64 -1.16 2.05
CA TYR A 85 -0.35 -0.93 0.63
C TYR A 85 -0.84 0.45 0.17
N ILE A 86 -2.10 0.80 0.40
CA ILE A 86 -2.66 2.10 -0.01
C ILE A 86 -1.93 3.24 0.71
N ALA A 87 -1.62 3.08 1.99
CA ALA A 87 -0.91 4.09 2.77
C ALA A 87 0.49 4.39 2.22
N HIS A 88 1.26 3.36 1.82
CA HIS A 88 2.58 3.53 1.21
C HIS A 88 2.49 4.06 -0.22
N ASP A 89 1.55 3.55 -1.02
CA ASP A 89 1.33 3.99 -2.41
C ASP A 89 1.01 5.48 -2.49
N LEU A 90 0.08 5.96 -1.67
CA LEU A 90 -0.28 7.39 -1.64
C LEU A 90 0.87 8.26 -1.12
N ALA A 91 1.59 7.81 -0.10
CA ALA A 91 2.74 8.53 0.41
C ALA A 91 3.86 8.65 -0.64
N HIS A 92 4.05 7.62 -1.48
CA HIS A 92 5.00 7.65 -2.59
C HIS A 92 4.54 8.60 -3.70
N ARG A 93 3.27 8.53 -4.11
CA ARG A 93 2.69 9.41 -5.14
C ARG A 93 2.83 10.89 -4.77
N ILE A 94 2.57 11.24 -3.51
CA ILE A 94 2.79 12.61 -3.01
C ILE A 94 4.25 13.03 -3.12
N GLU A 95 5.18 12.16 -2.73
CA GLU A 95 6.61 12.45 -2.84
C GLU A 95 7.04 12.68 -4.30
N LEU A 96 6.48 11.92 -5.25
CA LEU A 96 6.73 12.12 -6.68
C LEU A 96 6.09 13.42 -7.22
N ASP A 97 4.84 13.68 -6.86
CA ASP A 97 4.05 14.77 -7.43
C ASP A 97 4.50 16.14 -6.91
N VAL A 98 4.76 16.24 -5.60
CA VAL A 98 5.02 17.53 -4.94
C VAL A 98 6.33 17.59 -4.16
N GLY A 99 7.07 16.48 -4.07
CA GLY A 99 8.30 16.39 -3.26
C GLY A 99 9.29 17.51 -3.53
N LYS A 100 9.57 17.75 -4.80
CA LYS A 100 10.47 18.82 -5.22
C LYS A 100 9.93 20.22 -4.89
N ALA A 101 8.65 20.48 -5.13
CA ALA A 101 8.05 21.78 -4.86
C ALA A 101 8.12 22.14 -3.36
N VAL A 102 7.80 21.17 -2.50
CA VAL A 102 7.91 21.33 -1.05
C VAL A 102 9.34 21.63 -0.60
N LEU A 103 10.33 20.93 -1.16
CA LEU A 103 11.74 21.16 -0.87
C LEU A 103 12.21 22.55 -1.35
N ASP A 104 11.82 22.96 -2.56
CA ASP A 104 12.22 24.24 -3.16
C ASP A 104 11.61 25.44 -2.43
N LYS A 105 10.43 25.30 -1.81
CA LYS A 105 9.73 26.35 -1.06
C LYS A 105 10.19 26.49 0.39
N ALA A 106 10.83 25.47 0.97
CA ALA A 106 11.28 25.51 2.36
C ALA A 106 12.48 26.45 2.56
N ASP A 107 12.63 27.04 3.75
CA ASP A 107 13.76 27.92 4.08
C ASP A 107 15.06 27.11 4.22
N SER A 108 14.95 25.81 4.42
CA SER A 108 16.07 24.88 4.45
C SER A 108 15.67 23.48 4.00
N TYR A 109 16.66 22.68 3.59
CA TYR A 109 16.43 21.27 3.24
C TYR A 109 15.85 20.46 4.41
N ALA A 110 16.29 20.74 5.65
CA ALA A 110 15.79 20.03 6.83
C ALA A 110 14.29 20.31 7.06
N GLU A 111 13.86 21.56 6.91
CA GLU A 111 12.45 21.94 6.99
C GLU A 111 11.64 21.29 5.85
N GLY A 112 12.15 21.30 4.62
CA GLY A 112 11.48 20.65 3.49
C GLY A 112 11.26 19.15 3.72
N VAL A 113 12.25 18.46 4.28
CA VAL A 113 12.10 17.04 4.68
C VAL A 113 11.06 16.88 5.79
N GLU A 114 11.04 17.76 6.78
CA GLU A 114 10.02 17.73 7.85
C GLU A 114 8.60 17.91 7.29
N ARG A 115 8.40 18.90 6.41
CA ARG A 115 7.13 19.11 5.69
C ARG A 115 6.69 17.88 4.91
N LEU A 116 7.60 17.23 4.19
CA LEU A 116 7.28 15.98 3.47
C LEU A 116 6.90 14.84 4.41
N GLN A 117 7.58 14.69 5.54
CA GLN A 117 7.21 13.68 6.53
C GLN A 117 5.85 13.97 7.17
N GLU A 118 5.51 15.24 7.39
CA GLU A 118 4.20 15.65 7.89
C GLU A 118 3.10 15.26 6.90
N ILE A 119 3.23 15.62 5.62
CA ILE A 119 2.26 15.27 4.58
C ILE A 119 2.08 13.75 4.49
N LYS A 120 3.19 13.00 4.42
CA LYS A 120 3.15 11.52 4.36
C LYS A 120 2.51 10.91 5.61
N SER A 121 2.75 11.49 6.78
CA SER A 121 2.15 11.02 8.03
C SER A 121 0.64 11.30 8.06
N TYR A 122 0.20 12.47 7.60
CA TYR A 122 -1.21 12.81 7.47
C TYR A 122 -1.94 11.80 6.58
N VAL A 123 -1.39 11.49 5.41
CA VAL A 123 -1.98 10.53 4.45
C VAL A 123 -2.15 9.15 5.06
N ARG A 124 -1.11 8.63 5.72
CA ARG A 124 -1.19 7.33 6.41
C ARG A 124 -2.28 7.33 7.49
N GLN A 125 -2.41 8.43 8.24
CA GLN A 125 -3.45 8.56 9.27
C GLN A 125 -4.86 8.59 8.69
N GLU A 126 -5.06 9.27 7.56
CA GLU A 126 -6.36 9.36 6.89
C GLU A 126 -6.75 8.04 6.20
N VAL A 127 -5.79 7.32 5.59
CA VAL A 127 -6.02 5.94 5.12
C VAL A 127 -6.47 5.06 6.29
N ALA A 128 -5.73 5.07 7.41
CA ALA A 128 -6.09 4.28 8.58
C ALA A 128 -7.44 4.70 9.17
N ARG A 129 -7.79 5.99 9.14
CA ARG A 129 -9.11 6.49 9.55
C ARG A 129 -10.21 5.93 8.65
N ALA A 130 -10.01 5.96 7.34
CA ALA A 130 -10.97 5.45 6.37
C ALA A 130 -11.20 3.94 6.53
N PHE A 131 -10.15 3.15 6.74
CA PHE A 131 -10.28 1.71 7.03
C PHE A 131 -10.98 1.46 8.36
N ARG A 132 -10.63 2.20 9.43
CA ARG A 132 -11.33 2.09 10.72
C ARG A 132 -12.82 2.37 10.62
N ALA A 133 -13.23 3.35 9.81
CA ALA A 133 -14.63 3.70 9.58
C ALA A 133 -15.40 2.61 8.81
N ARG A 134 -14.69 1.73 8.09
CA ARG A 134 -15.25 0.61 7.32
C ARG A 134 -15.21 -0.73 8.07
N ARG A 135 -14.79 -0.77 9.34
CA ARG A 135 -14.73 -2.03 10.10
C ARG A 135 -16.08 -2.75 10.12
N GLY A 136 -16.08 -4.03 9.73
CA GLY A 136 -17.29 -4.86 9.63
C GLY A 136 -18.11 -4.65 8.35
N ALA A 137 -17.66 -3.79 7.41
CA ALA A 137 -18.24 -3.67 6.09
C ALA A 137 -17.77 -4.78 5.15
N GLN A 138 -18.27 -4.76 3.91
CA GLN A 138 -17.77 -5.65 2.85
C GLN A 138 -16.28 -5.38 2.54
N PRO A 139 -15.53 -6.41 2.10
CA PRO A 139 -14.14 -6.27 1.69
C PRO A 139 -13.92 -5.11 0.71
N MET A 140 -12.75 -4.49 0.78
CA MET A 140 -12.41 -3.37 -0.10
C MET A 140 -12.42 -3.81 -1.56
N SER A 141 -13.30 -3.21 -2.37
CA SER A 141 -13.25 -3.37 -3.83
C SER A 141 -12.24 -2.40 -4.44
N ARG A 142 -11.73 -2.72 -5.63
CA ARG A 142 -10.82 -1.81 -6.36
C ARG A 142 -11.42 -0.41 -6.56
N GLN A 143 -12.71 -0.34 -6.89
CA GLN A 143 -13.40 0.94 -7.08
C GLN A 143 -13.47 1.75 -5.79
N ASN A 144 -13.80 1.10 -4.67
CA ASN A 144 -13.86 1.77 -3.37
C ASN A 144 -12.49 2.25 -2.91
N ALA A 145 -11.44 1.45 -3.13
CA ALA A 145 -10.06 1.84 -2.85
C ALA A 145 -9.67 3.07 -3.67
N ALA A 146 -9.91 3.06 -4.99
CA ALA A 146 -9.60 4.19 -5.87
C ALA A 146 -10.32 5.48 -5.44
N SER A 147 -11.63 5.42 -5.18
CA SER A 147 -12.40 6.59 -4.76
C SER A 147 -11.97 7.13 -3.39
N MET A 148 -11.57 6.26 -2.46
CA MET A 148 -11.02 6.66 -1.17
C MET A 148 -9.64 7.32 -1.34
N SER A 149 -8.77 6.72 -2.15
CA SER A 149 -7.45 7.25 -2.46
C SER A 149 -7.52 8.65 -3.09
N ASP A 150 -8.40 8.84 -4.07
CA ASP A 150 -8.58 10.13 -4.74
C ASP A 150 -9.07 11.22 -3.77
N ALA A 151 -10.00 10.86 -2.87
CA ALA A 151 -10.48 11.79 -1.84
C ALA A 151 -9.36 12.19 -0.88
N ILE A 152 -8.58 11.23 -0.37
CA ILE A 152 -7.48 11.50 0.56
C ILE A 152 -6.41 12.37 -0.09
N LEU A 153 -6.03 12.10 -1.34
CA LEU A 153 -5.05 12.91 -2.06
C LEU A 153 -5.52 14.35 -2.24
N ARG A 154 -6.78 14.53 -2.66
CA ARG A 154 -7.36 15.86 -2.82
C ARG A 154 -7.37 16.64 -1.51
N ASP A 155 -7.86 16.03 -0.43
CA ASP A 155 -7.92 16.68 0.89
C ASP A 155 -6.51 17.02 1.39
N THR A 156 -5.53 16.15 1.12
CA THR A 156 -4.13 16.38 1.47
C THR A 156 -3.58 17.61 0.74
N PHE A 157 -3.82 17.74 -0.58
CA PHE A 157 -3.36 18.90 -1.34
C PHE A 157 -4.04 20.20 -0.89
N ASP A 158 -5.33 20.15 -0.56
CA ASP A 158 -6.06 21.32 -0.03
C ASP A 158 -5.48 21.78 1.33
N ILE A 159 -5.12 20.84 2.22
CA ILE A 159 -4.57 21.16 3.55
C ILE A 159 -3.14 21.68 3.47
N PHE A 160 -2.31 21.08 2.62
CA PHE A 160 -0.89 21.38 2.52
C PHE A 160 -0.53 22.29 1.35
N GLU A 161 -1.50 22.97 0.74
CA GLU A 161 -1.28 23.95 -0.34
C GLU A 161 -0.23 25.00 0.07
N SER A 162 -0.21 25.41 1.34
CA SER A 162 0.77 26.38 1.83
C SER A 162 2.22 25.88 1.80
N TYR A 163 2.45 24.57 1.71
CA TYR A 163 3.78 23.96 1.58
C TYR A 163 4.27 23.90 0.13
N LEU A 164 3.40 24.18 -0.86
CA LEU A 164 3.67 24.11 -2.30
C LEU A 164 4.06 25.43 -2.93
#